data_AF-A0A960W9Q0-F1
#
_entry.id   AF-A0A960W9Q0-F1
#
_cell.length_a   1.000
_cell.length_b   1.000
_cell.length_c   1.000
_cell.angle_alpha   90.00
_cell.angle_beta   90.00
_cell.angle_gamma   90.00
#
_symmetry.space_group_name_H-M   'P 1'
#
loop_
_entity.id
_entity.type
_entity.pdbx_description
1 polymer ?
#
loop_
_entity_poly.entity_id
_entity_poly.type
_entity_poly.pdbx_seq_one_letter_code
_entity_poly.pdbx_strand_id
1 'polypeptide(L)'
;MHSLKIMRIVPFYTIVMWGLLVCFAVVLAVTPLSCADIWWHLKTGEIILQTHRIPHSDFFSFTSAGNKWISHEWLSEVFFSLIEHTFGLNGLIVFKALLLFFVCLCLYRIIRGKSVDSFVAILGIIGFLYLSRHRFFVRPHIYSFFFFSLLILWVEKFQHATRNRFWFGSIPLLMMVWANMHGGVLFGLLYLSCYCVPQIVLFRGTCFWTQKKTIVSLILIFSCLACFINPHGVDIFVYPFTLIREGYIAENREWFSPFDSRMNGYYLRIYFICFSVSVLLSYVLAWKKPPLFEFAVIVLFFLLGIKSQRNIP
;
A
#
# COMPACT_ATOMS: atom_id res chain seq x y z
N MET A 1 42.81 -16.86 5.65
CA MET A 1 41.93 -17.50 4.64
C MET A 1 40.73 -16.60 4.40
N HIS A 2 40.77 -15.78 3.34
CA HIS A 2 39.64 -14.98 2.90
C HIS A 2 38.64 -15.86 2.15
N SER A 3 37.42 -15.98 2.65
CA SER A 3 36.33 -16.65 1.95
C SER A 3 35.97 -15.85 0.71
N LEU A 4 36.33 -16.37 -0.47
CA LEU A 4 35.85 -15.88 -1.76
C LEU A 4 34.32 -15.94 -1.76
N LYS A 5 33.65 -14.78 -1.74
CA LYS A 5 32.23 -14.67 -2.03
C LYS A 5 32.03 -15.11 -3.48
N ILE A 6 31.57 -16.34 -3.68
CA ILE A 6 31.12 -16.84 -4.99
C ILE A 6 30.05 -15.85 -5.49
N MET A 7 30.36 -15.09 -6.54
CA MET A 7 29.37 -14.34 -7.29
C MET A 7 28.36 -15.34 -7.84
N ARG A 8 27.16 -15.35 -7.26
CA ARG A 8 26.04 -16.11 -7.83
C ARG A 8 25.73 -15.50 -9.19
N ILE A 9 26.11 -16.20 -10.27
CA ILE A 9 25.70 -15.87 -11.63
C ILE A 9 24.17 -15.95 -11.65
N VAL A 10 23.51 -14.83 -11.95
CA VAL A 10 22.05 -14.80 -12.13
C VAL A 10 21.75 -15.62 -13.38
N PRO A 11 20.90 -16.65 -13.29
CA PRO A 11 20.59 -17.48 -14.45
C PRO A 11 19.97 -16.64 -15.58
N PHE A 12 20.33 -16.90 -16.83
CA PHE A 12 19.82 -16.16 -18.00
C PHE A 12 18.28 -16.11 -18.02
N TYR A 13 17.60 -17.22 -17.70
CA TYR A 13 16.14 -17.27 -17.61
C TYR A 13 15.58 -16.27 -16.59
N THR A 14 16.30 -15.97 -15.50
CA THR A 14 15.85 -14.99 -14.50
C THR A 14 15.88 -13.58 -15.09
N ILE A 15 16.88 -13.26 -15.92
CA ILE A 15 16.96 -11.97 -16.62
C ILE A 15 15.81 -11.82 -17.61
N VAL A 16 15.54 -12.86 -18.40
CA VAL A 16 14.42 -12.87 -19.36
C VAL A 16 13.08 -12.70 -18.64
N MET A 17 12.86 -13.42 -17.54
CA MET A 17 11.63 -13.31 -16.74
C MET A 17 11.46 -11.93 -16.11
N TRP A 18 12.55 -11.29 -15.68
CA TRP A 18 12.52 -9.90 -15.23
C TRP A 18 12.15 -8.95 -16.36
N GLY A 19 12.70 -9.15 -17.56
CA GLY A 19 12.31 -8.41 -18.75
C GLY A 19 10.81 -8.54 -19.02
N LEU A 20 10.26 -9.76 -19.00
CA LEU A 20 8.82 -9.99 -19.18
C LEU A 20 7.97 -9.35 -18.08
N LEU A 21 8.39 -9.44 -16.81
CA LEU A 21 7.68 -8.80 -15.70
C LEU A 21 7.64 -7.29 -15.87
N VAL A 22 8.76 -6.67 -16.24
CA VAL A 22 8.84 -5.23 -16.48
C VAL A 22 7.97 -4.85 -17.67
N CYS A 23 8.08 -5.56 -18.80
CA CYS A 23 7.22 -5.33 -19.97
C CYS A 23 5.74 -5.44 -19.61
N PHE A 24 5.36 -6.47 -18.84
CA PHE A 24 3.97 -6.66 -18.42
C PHE A 24 3.48 -5.56 -17.48
N ALA A 25 4.28 -5.18 -16.49
CA ALA A 25 3.98 -4.07 -15.59
C ALA A 25 3.83 -2.75 -16.37
N VAL A 26 4.69 -2.50 -17.36
CA VAL A 26 4.62 -1.34 -18.25
C VAL A 26 3.34 -1.38 -19.08
N VAL A 27 2.97 -2.51 -19.69
CA VAL A 27 1.72 -2.61 -20.46
C VAL A 27 0.49 -2.31 -19.60
N LEU A 28 0.47 -2.78 -18.35
CA LEU A 28 -0.64 -2.51 -17.43
C LEU A 28 -0.64 -1.07 -16.90
N ALA A 29 0.53 -0.45 -16.77
CA ALA A 29 0.69 0.92 -16.30
C ALA A 29 0.47 1.95 -17.43
N VAL A 30 0.91 1.68 -18.65
CA VAL A 30 0.80 2.59 -19.79
C VAL A 30 -0.59 2.46 -20.41
N THR A 31 -1.57 2.86 -19.63
CA THR A 31 -2.98 2.97 -20.00
C THR A 31 -3.38 4.44 -20.03
N PRO A 32 -4.27 4.85 -20.95
CA PRO A 32 -4.81 6.21 -20.95
C PRO A 32 -5.38 6.60 -19.60
N LEU A 33 -5.33 7.89 -19.27
CA LEU A 33 -5.94 8.44 -18.06
C LEU A 33 -7.46 8.25 -18.15
N SER A 34 -7.95 7.19 -17.54
CA SER A 34 -9.37 6.77 -17.58
C SER A 34 -10.13 7.13 -16.30
N CYS A 35 -9.43 7.69 -15.32
CA CYS A 35 -10.02 8.08 -14.04
C CYS A 35 -10.49 9.54 -14.08
N ALA A 36 -11.78 9.78 -13.83
CA ALA A 36 -12.35 11.12 -13.80
C ALA A 36 -11.71 12.02 -12.71
N ASP A 37 -11.32 11.43 -11.59
CA ASP A 37 -10.77 12.14 -10.43
C ASP A 37 -9.41 12.77 -10.70
N ILE A 38 -8.65 12.39 -11.74
CA ILE A 38 -7.29 12.96 -11.90
C ILE A 38 -7.31 14.50 -12.02
N TRP A 39 -8.35 15.06 -12.64
CA TRP A 39 -8.43 16.49 -12.92
C TRP A 39 -8.56 17.34 -11.66
N TRP A 40 -9.32 16.90 -10.64
CA TRP A 40 -9.41 17.65 -9.38
C TRP A 40 -8.08 17.64 -8.63
N HIS A 41 -7.24 16.63 -8.81
CA HIS A 41 -6.01 16.42 -8.04
C HIS A 41 -4.94 17.30 -8.64
N LEU A 42 -4.87 17.31 -9.97
CA LEU A 42 -4.02 18.22 -10.72
C LEU A 42 -4.39 19.68 -10.44
N LYS A 43 -5.69 20.01 -10.43
CA LYS A 43 -6.12 21.38 -10.15
C LYS A 43 -5.85 21.79 -8.70
N THR A 44 -6.06 20.90 -7.75
CA THR A 44 -5.77 21.19 -6.34
C THR A 44 -4.28 21.39 -6.11
N GLY A 45 -3.43 20.54 -6.67
CA GLY A 45 -1.99 20.70 -6.57
C GLY A 45 -1.50 21.97 -7.26
N GLU A 46 -2.09 22.36 -8.40
CA GLU A 46 -1.79 23.63 -9.08
C GLU A 46 -2.12 24.83 -8.16
N ILE A 47 -3.28 24.81 -7.51
CA ILE A 47 -3.70 25.87 -6.57
C ILE A 47 -2.75 25.92 -5.37
N ILE A 48 -2.35 24.77 -4.83
CA ILE A 48 -1.37 24.72 -3.72
C ILE A 48 -0.03 25.32 -4.16
N LEU A 49 0.45 24.97 -5.35
CA LEU A 49 1.70 25.49 -5.91
C LEU A 49 1.64 27.00 -6.16
N GLN A 50 0.50 27.54 -6.60
CA GLN A 50 0.33 28.97 -6.86
C GLN A 50 0.15 29.80 -5.58
N THR A 51 -0.60 29.27 -4.61
CA THR A 51 -0.98 30.03 -3.41
C THR A 51 -0.08 29.76 -2.21
N HIS A 52 0.73 28.70 -2.26
CA HIS A 52 1.48 28.13 -1.14
C HIS A 52 0.61 27.84 0.09
N ARG A 53 -0.68 27.56 -0.13
CA ARG A 53 -1.66 27.27 0.92
C ARG A 53 -2.42 26.00 0.59
N ILE A 54 -2.62 25.18 1.61
CA ILE A 54 -3.42 23.97 1.50
C ILE A 54 -4.89 24.37 1.65
N PRO A 55 -5.78 23.99 0.72
CA PRO A 55 -7.16 24.40 0.82
C PRO A 55 -7.88 23.77 2.00
N HIS A 56 -8.70 24.58 2.66
CA HIS A 56 -9.55 24.16 3.79
C HIS A 56 -11.05 24.26 3.48
N SER A 57 -11.41 24.72 2.27
CA SER A 57 -12.78 24.90 1.80
C SER A 57 -12.95 24.31 0.40
N ASP A 58 -14.14 23.80 0.11
CA ASP A 58 -14.50 23.27 -1.21
C ASP A 58 -14.70 24.43 -2.21
N PHE A 59 -14.04 24.37 -3.36
CA PHE A 59 -14.20 25.32 -4.47
C PHE A 59 -14.55 24.64 -5.80
N PHE A 60 -14.75 23.31 -5.79
CA PHE A 60 -15.14 22.52 -6.97
C PHE A 60 -16.64 22.22 -7.00
N SER A 61 -17.25 21.98 -5.83
CA SER A 61 -18.65 21.59 -5.74
C SER A 61 -19.59 22.77 -6.00
N PHE A 62 -20.47 22.64 -6.98
CA PHE A 62 -21.47 23.67 -7.30
C PHE A 62 -22.42 23.97 -6.12
N THR A 63 -22.88 22.93 -5.41
CA THR A 63 -23.88 23.08 -4.32
C THR A 63 -23.26 23.23 -2.93
N SER A 64 -21.96 22.99 -2.79
CA SER A 64 -21.25 22.96 -1.50
C SER A 64 -20.02 23.89 -1.47
N ALA A 65 -19.92 24.83 -2.42
CA ALA A 65 -18.83 25.79 -2.47
C ALA A 65 -18.72 26.57 -1.14
N GLY A 66 -17.50 26.69 -0.61
CA GLY A 66 -17.19 27.34 0.65
C GLY A 66 -17.29 26.46 1.90
N ASN A 67 -17.89 25.26 1.81
CA ASN A 67 -17.95 24.33 2.94
C ASN A 67 -16.57 23.78 3.30
N LYS A 68 -16.38 23.34 4.56
CA LYS A 68 -15.11 22.76 5.02
C LYS A 68 -14.74 21.56 4.15
N TRP A 69 -13.54 21.60 3.57
CA TRP A 69 -12.96 20.49 2.83
C TRP A 69 -11.63 20.07 3.45
N ILE A 70 -11.42 18.75 3.53
CA ILE A 70 -10.19 18.16 4.05
C ILE A 70 -9.41 17.58 2.86
N SER A 71 -8.44 18.36 2.37
CA SER A 71 -7.45 17.92 1.37
C SER A 71 -6.41 17.01 2.06
N HIS A 72 -6.86 15.81 2.44
CA HIS A 72 -6.05 14.79 3.09
C HIS A 72 -4.98 14.17 2.18
N GLU A 73 -5.02 14.47 0.88
CA GLU A 73 -4.10 13.94 -0.15
C GLU A 73 -3.24 15.05 -0.77
N TRP A 74 -3.16 16.22 -0.12
CA TRP A 74 -2.53 17.44 -0.63
C TRP A 74 -1.11 17.20 -1.16
N LEU A 75 -0.30 16.35 -0.51
CA LEU A 75 1.08 16.12 -0.92
C LEU A 75 1.12 15.34 -2.23
N SER A 76 0.24 14.36 -2.41
CA SER A 76 0.09 13.64 -3.67
C SER A 76 -0.35 14.57 -4.80
N GLU A 77 -1.25 15.49 -4.51
CA GLU A 77 -1.73 16.50 -5.45
C GLU A 77 -0.58 17.41 -5.91
N VAL A 78 0.22 17.92 -4.96
CA VAL A 78 1.42 18.72 -5.28
C VAL A 78 2.40 17.95 -6.18
N PHE A 79 2.69 16.68 -5.87
CA PHE A 79 3.59 15.88 -6.70
C PHE A 79 3.01 15.60 -8.10
N PHE A 80 1.72 15.30 -8.21
CA PHE A 80 1.09 15.10 -9.51
C PHE A 80 1.14 16.37 -10.34
N SER A 81 0.77 17.53 -9.80
CA SER A 81 0.84 18.80 -10.53
C SER A 81 2.27 19.17 -10.91
N LEU A 82 3.27 18.91 -10.05
CA LEU A 82 4.67 19.17 -10.40
C LEU A 82 5.14 18.30 -11.58
N ILE A 83 4.76 17.02 -11.61
CA ILE A 83 5.10 16.10 -12.71
C ILE A 83 4.39 16.52 -13.99
N GLU A 84 3.12 16.93 -13.88
CA GLU A 84 2.33 17.38 -15.03
C GLU A 84 2.90 18.68 -15.62
N HIS A 85 3.25 19.66 -14.79
CA HIS A 85 3.87 20.90 -15.25
C HIS A 85 5.25 20.70 -15.91
N THR A 86 6.00 19.68 -15.49
CA THR A 86 7.38 19.45 -15.98
C THR A 86 7.45 18.48 -17.17
N PHE A 87 6.61 17.46 -17.19
CA PHE A 87 6.66 16.36 -18.16
C PHE A 87 5.32 16.11 -18.89
N GLY A 88 4.30 16.93 -18.63
CA GLY A 88 2.95 16.76 -19.14
C GLY A 88 2.24 15.52 -18.58
N LEU A 89 1.06 15.23 -19.13
CA LEU A 89 0.25 14.07 -18.76
C LEU A 89 0.98 12.73 -18.98
N ASN A 90 1.86 12.65 -19.99
CA ASN A 90 2.69 11.46 -20.22
C ASN A 90 3.67 11.22 -19.07
N GLY A 91 4.15 12.28 -18.42
CA GLY A 91 4.97 12.20 -17.21
C GLY A 91 4.27 11.44 -16.08
N LEU A 92 2.96 11.67 -15.89
CA LEU A 92 2.17 10.96 -14.87
C LEU A 92 2.05 9.46 -15.17
N ILE A 93 1.90 9.10 -16.45
CA ILE A 93 1.82 7.71 -16.88
C ILE A 93 3.16 7.00 -16.62
N VAL A 94 4.28 7.63 -16.98
CA VAL A 94 5.63 7.12 -16.69
C VAL A 94 5.87 7.02 -15.19
N PHE A 95 5.47 8.03 -14.42
CA PHE A 95 5.59 8.05 -12.96
C PHE A 95 4.82 6.89 -12.31
N LYS A 96 3.58 6.63 -12.74
CA LYS A 96 2.81 5.45 -12.31
C LYS A 96 3.53 4.15 -12.62
N ALA A 97 4.09 4.02 -13.83
CA ALA A 97 4.83 2.82 -14.23
C ALA A 97 6.08 2.61 -13.36
N LEU A 98 6.80 3.68 -13.02
CA LEU A 98 7.95 3.65 -12.12
C LEU A 98 7.55 3.20 -10.71
N LEU A 99 6.46 3.74 -10.14
CA LEU A 99 5.96 3.30 -8.84
C LEU A 99 5.59 1.81 -8.83
N LEU A 100 4.88 1.33 -9.85
CA LEU A 100 4.52 -0.08 -9.97
C LEU A 100 5.76 -0.98 -10.15
N PHE A 101 6.76 -0.52 -10.89
CA PHE A 101 8.05 -1.21 -10.97
C PHE A 101 8.70 -1.35 -9.60
N PHE A 102 8.72 -0.30 -8.78
CA PHE A 102 9.25 -0.37 -7.41
C PHE A 102 8.43 -1.30 -6.51
N VAL A 103 7.11 -1.31 -6.64
CA VAL A 103 6.25 -2.29 -5.94
C VAL A 103 6.64 -3.71 -6.33
N CYS A 104 6.79 -4.00 -7.62
CA CYS A 104 7.23 -5.31 -8.10
C CYS A 104 8.61 -5.69 -7.56
N LEU A 105 9.54 -4.74 -7.52
CA LEU A 105 10.87 -4.95 -6.95
C LEU A 105 10.80 -5.29 -5.45
N CYS A 106 9.98 -4.58 -4.68
CA CYS A 106 9.78 -4.86 -3.26
C CYS A 106 9.18 -6.26 -3.06
N LEU A 107 8.11 -6.59 -3.79
CA LEU A 107 7.45 -7.90 -3.72
C LEU A 107 8.41 -9.03 -4.09
N TYR A 108 9.20 -8.87 -5.15
CA TYR A 108 10.21 -9.86 -5.53
C TYR A 108 11.23 -10.08 -4.41
N ARG A 109 11.73 -9.00 -3.79
CA ARG A 109 12.69 -9.10 -2.68
C ARG A 109 12.08 -9.78 -1.45
N ILE A 110 10.81 -9.50 -1.14
CA ILE A 110 10.06 -10.15 -0.04
C ILE A 110 9.94 -11.65 -0.32
N ILE A 111 9.43 -12.03 -1.51
CA ILE A 111 9.18 -13.44 -1.87
C ILE A 111 10.49 -14.24 -1.93
N ARG A 112 11.55 -13.67 -2.52
CA ARG A 112 12.88 -14.30 -2.56
C ARG A 112 13.54 -14.41 -1.19
N GLY A 113 13.19 -13.53 -0.24
CA GLY A 113 13.61 -13.64 1.16
C GLY A 113 13.11 -14.93 1.82
N LYS A 114 11.97 -15.45 1.37
CA LYS A 114 11.38 -16.72 1.86
C LYS A 114 11.91 -17.97 1.13
N SER A 115 13.02 -17.85 0.40
CA SER A 115 13.63 -18.94 -0.38
C SER A 115 12.73 -19.53 -1.49
N VAL A 116 11.67 -18.83 -1.90
CA VAL A 116 10.81 -19.20 -3.04
C VAL A 116 11.58 -19.01 -4.33
N ASP A 117 11.53 -19.96 -5.27
CA ASP A 117 12.22 -19.88 -6.56
C ASP A 117 11.88 -18.60 -7.36
N SER A 118 12.85 -18.09 -8.14
CA SER A 118 12.68 -16.87 -8.94
C SER A 118 11.54 -16.96 -9.94
N PHE A 119 11.34 -18.11 -10.58
CA PHE A 119 10.26 -18.33 -11.54
C PHE A 119 8.90 -18.23 -10.86
N VAL A 120 8.73 -18.95 -9.74
CA VAL A 120 7.48 -18.94 -8.95
C VAL A 120 7.19 -17.54 -8.41
N ALA A 121 8.22 -16.82 -7.95
CA ALA A 121 8.08 -15.44 -7.47
C ALA A 121 7.57 -14.51 -8.58
N ILE A 122 8.17 -14.57 -9.77
CA ILE A 122 7.79 -13.71 -10.89
C ILE A 122 6.39 -14.05 -11.40
N LEU A 123 6.05 -15.34 -11.52
CA LEU A 123 4.68 -15.76 -11.88
C LEU A 123 3.65 -15.26 -10.88
N GLY A 124 3.93 -15.34 -9.57
CA GLY A 124 3.05 -14.82 -8.53
C GLY A 124 2.83 -13.30 -8.66
N ILE A 125 3.89 -12.54 -8.97
CA ILE A 125 3.78 -11.09 -9.18
C ILE A 125 2.99 -10.78 -10.45
N ILE A 126 3.21 -11.51 -11.55
CA ILE A 126 2.42 -11.35 -12.79
C ILE A 126 0.94 -11.60 -12.51
N GLY A 127 0.62 -12.67 -11.76
CA GLY A 127 -0.74 -12.96 -11.32
C GLY A 127 -1.34 -11.81 -10.51
N PHE A 128 -0.61 -11.31 -9.51
CA PHE A 128 -1.02 -10.16 -8.71
C PHE A 128 -1.30 -8.90 -9.57
N LEU A 129 -0.40 -8.58 -10.49
CA LEU A 129 -0.55 -7.42 -11.39
C LEU A 129 -1.77 -7.56 -12.29
N TYR A 130 -1.98 -8.74 -12.88
CA TYR A 130 -3.14 -8.99 -13.72
C TYR A 130 -4.44 -8.83 -12.93
N LEU A 131 -4.50 -9.42 -11.73
CA LEU A 131 -5.66 -9.33 -10.86
C LEU A 131 -5.96 -7.89 -10.43
N SER A 132 -4.91 -7.14 -10.08
CA SER A 132 -5.03 -5.77 -9.56
C SER A 132 -5.10 -4.67 -10.63
N ARG A 133 -5.11 -5.04 -11.92
CA ARG A 133 -4.98 -4.09 -13.05
C ARG A 133 -6.00 -2.95 -13.03
N HIS A 134 -7.21 -3.23 -12.56
CA HIS A 134 -8.31 -2.27 -12.46
C HIS A 134 -8.11 -1.23 -11.36
N ARG A 135 -7.01 -1.32 -10.60
CA ARG A 135 -6.62 -0.35 -9.57
C ARG A 135 -5.50 0.56 -10.02
N PHE A 136 -4.85 0.32 -11.16
CA PHE A 136 -3.66 1.07 -11.55
C PHE A 136 -3.99 2.37 -12.26
N PHE A 137 -4.71 3.26 -11.54
CA PHE A 137 -5.02 4.62 -11.95
C PHE A 137 -3.98 5.61 -11.43
N VAL A 138 -3.84 6.75 -12.11
CA VAL A 138 -3.16 7.92 -11.55
C VAL A 138 -4.12 8.56 -10.55
N ARG A 139 -4.07 8.07 -9.32
CA ARG A 139 -4.83 8.53 -8.16
C ARG A 139 -3.92 8.38 -6.93
N PRO A 140 -4.14 9.14 -5.84
CA PRO A 140 -3.25 9.10 -4.68
C PRO A 140 -3.09 7.71 -4.03
N HIS A 141 -4.03 6.79 -4.23
CA HIS A 141 -3.90 5.42 -3.72
C HIS A 141 -2.69 4.66 -4.30
N ILE A 142 -2.12 5.06 -5.44
CA ILE A 142 -0.91 4.43 -5.98
C ILE A 142 0.30 4.57 -5.06
N TYR A 143 0.41 5.70 -4.35
CA TYR A 143 1.43 5.91 -3.33
C TYR A 143 1.29 4.90 -2.20
N SER A 144 0.07 4.48 -1.88
CA SER A 144 -0.16 3.46 -0.85
C SER A 144 0.35 2.09 -1.25
N PHE A 145 0.22 1.68 -2.51
CA PHE A 145 0.85 0.43 -2.96
C PHE A 145 2.37 0.47 -2.76
N PHE A 146 2.99 1.60 -3.12
CA PHE A 146 4.43 1.81 -2.94
C PHE A 146 4.84 1.77 -1.46
N PHE A 147 4.27 2.62 -0.61
CA PHE A 147 4.62 2.68 0.81
C PHE A 147 4.29 1.40 1.56
N PHE A 148 3.17 0.74 1.26
CA PHE A 148 2.82 -0.53 1.88
C PHE A 148 3.80 -1.64 1.49
N SER A 149 4.21 -1.71 0.22
CA SER A 149 5.23 -2.68 -0.22
C SER A 149 6.59 -2.45 0.44
N LEU A 150 6.97 -1.18 0.66
CA LEU A 150 8.18 -0.81 1.39
C LEU A 150 8.07 -1.17 2.87
N LEU A 151 6.93 -0.90 3.51
CA LEU A 151 6.67 -1.25 4.90
C LEU A 151 6.84 -2.76 5.12
N ILE A 152 6.20 -3.59 4.28
CA ILE A 152 6.34 -5.04 4.34
C ILE A 152 7.81 -5.44 4.20
N LEU A 153 8.52 -4.88 3.21
CA LEU A 153 9.94 -5.19 2.99
C LEU A 153 10.82 -4.82 4.19
N TRP A 154 10.55 -3.69 4.85
CA TRP A 154 11.33 -3.22 6.01
C TRP A 154 11.04 -4.06 7.26
N VAL A 155 9.77 -4.43 7.49
CA VAL A 155 9.37 -5.36 8.55
C VAL A 155 10.01 -6.73 8.33
N GLU A 156 9.97 -7.26 7.11
CA GLU A 156 10.57 -8.55 6.76
C GLU A 156 12.09 -8.56 6.97
N LYS A 157 12.79 -7.51 6.53
CA LYS A 157 14.23 -7.36 6.78
C LYS A 157 14.54 -7.33 8.27
N PHE A 158 13.72 -6.66 9.09
CA PHE A 158 13.92 -6.62 10.53
C PHE A 158 13.68 -7.98 11.21
N GLN A 159 12.77 -8.80 10.69
CA GLN A 159 12.57 -10.17 11.19
C GLN A 159 13.79 -11.05 10.98
N HIS A 160 14.45 -10.93 9.83
CA HIS A 160 15.54 -11.82 9.42
C HIS A 160 16.95 -11.25 9.65
N ALA A 161 17.11 -9.93 9.83
CA ALA A 161 18.42 -9.30 10.04
C ALA A 161 18.68 -9.00 11.52
N THR A 162 19.78 -9.53 12.04
CA THR A 162 20.21 -9.29 13.44
C THR A 162 20.84 -7.91 13.67
N ARG A 163 21.25 -7.18 12.63
CA ARG A 163 22.14 -6.00 12.80
C ARG A 163 21.71 -4.70 12.12
N ASN A 164 21.01 -4.70 10.98
CA ASN A 164 20.64 -3.46 10.29
C ASN A 164 19.24 -2.99 10.69
N ARG A 165 19.18 -2.22 11.79
CA ARG A 165 17.94 -1.66 12.34
C ARG A 165 17.52 -0.33 11.69
N PHE A 166 18.34 0.23 10.80
CA PHE A 166 18.13 1.55 10.22
C PHE A 166 16.78 1.65 9.50
N TRP A 167 16.50 0.72 8.59
CA TRP A 167 15.25 0.71 7.81
C TRP A 167 14.00 0.60 8.68
N PHE A 168 14.03 -0.24 9.71
CA PHE A 168 12.92 -0.36 10.65
C PHE A 168 12.76 0.91 11.50
N GLY A 169 13.87 1.53 11.89
CA GLY A 169 13.93 2.83 12.55
C GLY A 169 13.27 3.96 11.76
N SER A 170 13.29 3.88 10.42
CA SER A 170 12.72 4.88 9.52
C SER A 170 11.21 4.71 9.24
N ILE A 171 10.55 3.67 9.79
CA ILE A 171 9.11 3.44 9.56
C ILE A 171 8.25 4.64 10.00
N PRO A 172 8.49 5.32 11.13
CA PRO A 172 7.72 6.52 11.49
C PRO A 172 7.81 7.63 10.43
N LEU A 173 8.99 7.86 9.84
CA LEU A 173 9.15 8.83 8.76
C LEU A 173 8.37 8.41 7.51
N LEU A 174 8.39 7.12 7.16
CA LEU A 174 7.58 6.57 6.07
C LEU A 174 6.09 6.80 6.31
N MET A 175 5.59 6.56 7.53
CA MET A 175 4.19 6.78 7.90
C MET A 175 3.81 8.26 7.86
N MET A 176 4.70 9.16 8.29
CA MET A 176 4.50 10.61 8.20
C MET A 176 4.25 11.07 6.77
N VAL A 177 5.15 10.69 5.85
CA VAL A 177 5.02 11.06 4.43
C VAL A 177 3.78 10.43 3.83
N TRP A 178 3.52 9.14 4.14
CA TRP A 178 2.37 8.43 3.63
C TRP A 178 1.04 9.03 4.10
N ALA A 179 0.94 9.44 5.37
CA ALA A 179 -0.26 10.08 5.92
C ALA A 179 -0.65 11.40 5.23
N ASN A 180 0.33 12.09 4.62
CA ASN A 180 0.09 13.30 3.83
C ASN A 180 -0.19 13.02 2.34
N MET A 181 0.06 11.80 1.89
CA MET A 181 -0.17 11.38 0.49
C MET A 181 -1.51 10.67 0.30
N HIS A 182 -1.87 9.73 1.17
CA HIS A 182 -3.12 8.98 1.01
C HIS A 182 -3.58 8.35 2.34
N GLY A 183 -4.90 8.31 2.56
CA GLY A 183 -5.51 7.75 3.78
C GLY A 183 -5.28 6.23 3.99
N GLY A 184 -4.74 5.55 2.99
CA GLY A 184 -4.31 4.15 3.05
C GLY A 184 -3.22 3.85 4.08
N VAL A 185 -2.60 4.88 4.67
CA VAL A 185 -1.70 4.74 5.83
C VAL A 185 -2.35 3.96 6.99
N LEU A 186 -3.68 4.00 7.11
CA LEU A 186 -4.44 3.18 8.06
C LEU A 186 -4.18 1.67 7.87
N PHE A 187 -4.10 1.18 6.63
CA PHE A 187 -3.75 -0.22 6.36
C PHE A 187 -2.30 -0.52 6.75
N GLY A 188 -1.40 0.46 6.60
CA GLY A 188 -0.03 0.39 7.09
C GLY A 188 0.04 0.24 8.61
N LEU A 189 -0.70 1.07 9.35
CA LEU A 189 -0.79 0.99 10.81
C LEU A 189 -1.39 -0.34 11.27
N LEU A 190 -2.44 -0.83 10.62
CA LEU A 190 -3.03 -2.14 10.94
C LEU A 190 -2.03 -3.28 10.73
N TYR A 191 -1.33 -3.30 9.59
CA TYR A 191 -0.29 -4.28 9.31
C TYR A 191 0.85 -4.22 10.33
N LEU A 192 1.35 -3.02 10.64
CA LEU A 192 2.40 -2.82 11.63
C LEU A 192 1.94 -3.26 13.02
N SER A 193 0.67 -3.04 13.37
CA SER A 193 0.06 -3.48 14.64
C SER A 193 0.01 -5.00 14.73
N CYS A 194 -0.40 -5.69 13.66
CA CYS A 194 -0.36 -7.16 13.61
C CYS A 194 1.05 -7.70 13.87
N TYR A 195 2.09 -6.99 13.42
CA TYR A 195 3.49 -7.38 13.66
C TYR A 195 3.94 -7.08 15.10
N CYS A 196 3.64 -5.87 15.59
CA CYS A 196 4.18 -5.34 16.83
C CYS A 196 3.47 -5.90 18.07
N VAL A 197 2.14 -5.95 18.07
CA VAL A 197 1.34 -6.29 19.26
C VAL A 197 1.66 -7.68 19.81
N PRO A 198 1.74 -8.76 18.99
CA PRO A 198 2.11 -10.07 19.52
C PRO A 198 3.49 -10.10 20.19
N GLN A 199 4.46 -9.33 19.68
CA GLN A 199 5.80 -9.27 20.26
C GLN A 199 5.85 -8.51 21.59
N ILE A 200 4.92 -7.59 21.79
CA ILE A 200 4.79 -6.81 23.04
C ILE A 200 4.09 -7.63 24.11
N VAL A 201 2.99 -8.32 23.75
CA VAL A 201 2.08 -9.03 24.65
C VAL A 201 2.57 -10.44 24.99
N LEU A 202 3.03 -11.22 24.01
CA LEU A 202 3.39 -12.63 24.20
C LEU A 202 4.84 -12.83 24.70
N PHE A 203 5.48 -11.76 25.15
CA PHE A 203 6.86 -11.79 25.60
C PHE A 203 7.06 -12.68 26.84
N ARG A 204 7.97 -13.67 26.73
CA ARG A 204 8.45 -14.51 27.85
C ARG A 204 9.98 -14.50 27.91
N GLY A 205 10.53 -13.40 28.46
CA GLY A 205 11.82 -13.23 29.15
C GLY A 205 13.14 -13.81 28.58
N THR A 206 13.95 -12.95 27.91
CA THR A 206 15.43 -12.87 27.98
C THR A 206 15.88 -11.44 27.61
N CYS A 207 17.11 -11.00 27.94
CA CYS A 207 17.60 -9.62 27.74
C CYS A 207 17.50 -9.11 26.28
N PHE A 208 17.86 -9.95 25.30
CA PHE A 208 17.75 -9.61 23.87
C PHE A 208 16.30 -9.30 23.46
N TRP A 209 15.34 -10.07 23.98
CA TRP A 209 13.94 -9.91 23.66
C TRP A 209 13.36 -8.65 24.32
N THR A 210 13.90 -8.21 25.47
CA THR A 210 13.53 -6.95 26.12
C THR A 210 13.88 -5.73 25.25
N GLN A 211 15.08 -5.74 24.63
CA GLN A 211 15.47 -4.70 23.68
C GLN A 211 14.59 -4.70 22.43
N LYS A 212 14.32 -5.88 21.86
CA LYS A 212 13.45 -6.01 20.69
C LYS A 212 12.04 -5.49 20.97
N LYS A 213 11.46 -5.86 22.11
CA LYS A 213 10.15 -5.35 22.57
C LYS A 213 10.14 -3.83 22.63
N THR A 214 11.15 -3.22 23.25
CA THR A 214 11.26 -1.76 23.38
C THR A 214 11.31 -1.08 22.01
N ILE A 215 12.13 -1.58 21.09
CA ILE A 215 12.23 -1.03 19.73
C ILE A 215 10.90 -1.12 19.00
N VAL A 216 10.25 -2.28 19.04
CA VAL A 216 8.96 -2.52 18.36
C VAL A 216 7.85 -1.64 18.96
N SER A 217 7.82 -1.47 20.28
CA SER A 217 6.89 -0.55 20.96
C SER A 217 7.12 0.91 20.55
N LEU A 218 8.37 1.37 20.58
CA LEU A 218 8.70 2.74 20.19
C LEU A 218 8.34 3.00 18.73
N ILE A 219 8.64 2.06 17.82
CA ILE A 219 8.29 2.20 16.41
C ILE A 219 6.78 2.27 16.21
N LEU A 220 6.00 1.42 16.88
CA LEU A 220 4.54 1.50 16.79
C LEU A 220 4.02 2.86 17.30
N ILE A 221 4.50 3.33 18.46
CA ILE A 221 4.09 4.61 19.05
C ILE A 221 4.46 5.78 18.12
N PHE A 222 5.72 5.86 17.69
CA PHE A 222 6.18 6.94 16.81
C PHE A 222 5.51 6.89 15.45
N SER A 223 5.20 5.70 14.91
CA SER A 223 4.40 5.57 13.68
C SER A 223 2.98 6.09 13.85
N CYS A 224 2.32 5.81 14.98
CA CYS A 224 1.01 6.38 15.27
C CYS A 224 1.08 7.92 15.37
N LEU A 225 2.05 8.45 16.12
CA LEU A 225 2.25 9.89 16.29
C LEU A 225 2.59 10.58 14.95
N ALA A 226 3.44 9.95 14.13
CA ALA A 226 3.84 10.47 12.84
C ALA A 226 2.67 10.72 11.89
N CYS A 227 1.60 9.90 11.95
CA CYS A 227 0.44 10.11 11.11
C CYS A 227 -0.37 11.37 11.48
N PHE A 228 -0.21 11.91 12.69
CA PHE A 228 -0.82 13.20 13.08
C PHE A 228 -0.03 14.42 12.61
N ILE A 229 1.19 14.22 12.09
CA ILE A 229 2.02 15.29 11.53
C ILE A 229 1.51 15.58 10.11
N ASN A 230 0.41 16.30 10.04
CA ASN A 230 -0.22 16.74 8.80
C ASN A 230 -0.98 18.07 9.04
N PRO A 231 -1.27 18.86 8.00
CA PRO A 231 -1.92 20.17 8.10
C PRO A 231 -3.31 20.16 8.76
N HIS A 232 -3.99 19.02 8.73
CA HIS A 232 -5.33 18.83 9.25
C HIS A 232 -5.35 18.13 10.62
N GLY A 233 -4.19 17.74 11.17
CA GLY A 233 -4.03 17.07 12.44
C GLY A 233 -4.93 15.84 12.62
N VAL A 234 -5.84 15.93 13.59
CA VAL A 234 -6.78 14.86 13.99
C VAL A 234 -7.94 14.71 13.00
N ASP A 235 -8.28 15.78 12.25
CA ASP A 235 -9.44 15.79 11.37
C ASP A 235 -9.36 14.73 10.27
N ILE A 236 -8.15 14.36 9.83
CA ILE A 236 -7.94 13.27 8.84
C ILE A 236 -8.52 11.94 9.32
N PHE A 237 -8.46 11.66 10.63
CA PHE A 237 -8.95 10.41 11.18
C PHE A 237 -10.45 10.44 11.48
N VAL A 238 -11.00 11.62 11.76
CA VAL A 238 -12.42 11.81 12.05
C VAL A 238 -13.23 11.86 10.74
N TYR A 239 -12.65 12.38 9.67
CA TYR A 239 -13.33 12.59 8.40
C TYR A 239 -13.98 11.33 7.81
N PRO A 240 -13.32 10.16 7.73
CA PRO A 240 -13.95 8.93 7.25
C PRO A 240 -15.22 8.56 8.03
N PHE A 241 -15.25 8.75 9.36
CA PHE A 241 -16.43 8.45 10.18
C PHE A 241 -17.57 9.43 9.89
N THR A 242 -17.23 10.68 9.57
CA THR A 242 -18.19 11.71 9.19
C THR A 242 -18.85 11.34 7.86
N LEU A 243 -18.06 10.94 6.86
CA LEU A 243 -18.56 10.47 5.56
C LEU A 243 -19.44 9.22 5.66
N ILE A 244 -19.13 8.29 6.58
CA ILE A 244 -19.98 7.12 6.85
C ILE A 244 -21.31 7.57 7.45
N ARG A 245 -21.28 8.47 8.44
CA ARG A 245 -22.45 8.97 9.14
C ARG A 245 -23.40 9.72 8.21
N GLU A 246 -22.85 10.50 7.27
CA GLU A 246 -23.61 11.28 6.29
C GLU A 246 -24.09 10.43 5.09
N GLY A 247 -23.76 9.14 5.05
CA GLY A 247 -24.25 8.22 4.02
C GLY A 247 -23.52 8.29 2.67
N TYR A 248 -22.61 9.24 2.46
CA TYR A 248 -21.83 9.39 1.22
C TYR A 248 -21.11 8.10 0.80
N ILE A 249 -20.56 7.35 1.77
CA ILE A 249 -19.87 6.08 1.50
C ILE A 249 -20.87 4.97 1.11
N ALA A 250 -22.09 5.00 1.64
CA ALA A 250 -23.08 3.94 1.47
C ALA A 250 -23.74 3.91 0.07
N GLU A 251 -23.58 4.99 -0.70
CA GLU A 251 -24.08 5.10 -2.08
C GLU A 251 -23.00 4.82 -3.14
N ASN A 252 -21.73 4.97 -2.77
CA ASN A 252 -20.63 4.72 -3.69
C ASN A 252 -20.41 3.21 -3.88
N ARG A 253 -20.63 2.74 -5.11
CA ARG A 253 -20.50 1.32 -5.49
C ARG A 253 -19.17 0.73 -5.05
N GLU A 254 -18.05 1.48 -5.13
CA GLU A 254 -16.73 0.98 -4.73
C GLU A 254 -16.71 0.44 -3.29
N TRP A 255 -17.58 0.94 -2.41
CA TRP A 255 -17.62 0.55 -1.01
C TRP A 255 -18.54 -0.63 -0.70
N PHE A 256 -19.31 -1.11 -1.68
CA PHE A 256 -20.23 -2.23 -1.47
C PHE A 256 -19.46 -3.52 -1.22
N SER A 257 -20.04 -4.40 -0.43
CA SER A 257 -19.52 -5.76 -0.29
C SER A 257 -19.58 -6.47 -1.65
N PRO A 258 -18.61 -7.34 -1.98
CA PRO A 258 -18.76 -8.26 -3.11
C PRO A 258 -20.06 -9.08 -3.03
N PHE A 259 -20.57 -9.33 -1.82
CA PHE A 259 -21.80 -10.10 -1.58
C PHE A 259 -23.08 -9.25 -1.52
N ASP A 260 -22.99 -7.93 -1.75
CA ASP A 260 -24.15 -7.04 -1.73
C ASP A 260 -25.14 -7.39 -2.84
N SER A 261 -26.43 -7.51 -2.50
CA SER A 261 -27.50 -7.86 -3.44
C SER A 261 -27.73 -6.82 -4.53
N ARG A 262 -27.34 -5.56 -4.28
CA ARG A 262 -27.41 -4.46 -5.24
C ARG A 262 -26.37 -4.59 -6.36
N MET A 263 -25.37 -5.46 -6.18
CA MET A 263 -24.34 -5.71 -7.20
C MET A 263 -24.69 -6.94 -8.05
N ASN A 264 -24.89 -6.74 -9.35
CA ASN A 264 -24.94 -7.81 -10.37
C ASN A 264 -23.54 -8.39 -10.68
N GLY A 265 -22.70 -8.58 -9.66
CA GLY A 265 -21.28 -8.86 -9.77
C GLY A 265 -20.91 -10.31 -9.44
N TYR A 266 -21.57 -11.31 -10.05
CA TYR A 266 -21.23 -12.72 -9.79
C TYR A 266 -19.75 -13.04 -10.04
N TYR A 267 -19.15 -12.40 -11.06
CA TYR A 267 -17.72 -12.51 -11.35
C TYR A 267 -16.85 -12.07 -10.18
N LEU A 268 -17.18 -10.96 -9.52
CA LEU A 268 -16.42 -10.43 -8.39
C LEU A 268 -16.51 -11.36 -7.18
N ARG A 269 -17.69 -11.95 -6.94
CA ARG A 269 -17.90 -12.95 -5.87
C ARG A 269 -17.07 -14.20 -6.11
N ILE A 270 -17.16 -14.76 -7.31
CA ILE A 270 -16.39 -15.95 -7.71
C ILE A 270 -14.89 -15.64 -7.58
N TYR A 271 -14.46 -14.50 -8.10
CA TYR A 271 -13.07 -14.05 -7.99
C TYR A 271 -12.61 -13.95 -6.52
N PHE A 272 -13.38 -13.29 -5.66
CA PHE A 272 -13.06 -13.17 -4.24
C PHE A 272 -12.97 -14.53 -3.54
N ILE A 273 -13.90 -15.44 -3.83
CA ILE A 273 -13.91 -16.80 -3.28
C ILE A 273 -12.68 -17.57 -3.77
N CYS A 274 -12.42 -17.60 -5.08
CA CYS A 274 -11.28 -18.31 -5.65
C CYS A 274 -9.93 -17.78 -5.12
N PHE A 275 -9.78 -16.45 -4.99
CA PHE A 275 -8.60 -15.83 -4.40
C PHE A 275 -8.45 -16.20 -2.93
N SER A 276 -9.53 -16.15 -2.15
CA SER A 276 -9.50 -16.50 -0.74
C SER A 276 -9.16 -17.98 -0.52
N VAL A 277 -9.74 -18.87 -1.34
CA VAL A 277 -9.42 -20.30 -1.33
C VAL A 277 -7.97 -20.55 -1.73
N SER A 278 -7.42 -19.85 -2.73
CA SER A 278 -6.01 -20.03 -3.11
C SER A 278 -5.04 -19.57 -2.03
N VAL A 279 -5.34 -18.48 -1.32
CA VAL A 279 -4.57 -18.01 -0.16
C VAL A 279 -4.65 -19.02 0.98
N LEU A 280 -5.84 -19.53 1.30
CA LEU A 280 -6.03 -20.55 2.34
C LEU A 280 -5.31 -21.85 1.99
N LEU A 281 -5.42 -22.33 0.75
CA LEU A 281 -4.70 -23.52 0.28
C LEU A 281 -3.19 -23.31 0.36
N SER A 282 -2.69 -22.16 -0.09
CA SER A 282 -1.27 -21.82 0.01
C SER A 282 -0.80 -21.82 1.47
N TYR A 283 -1.62 -21.30 2.37
CA TYR A 283 -1.35 -21.27 3.81
C TYR A 283 -1.34 -22.67 4.43
N VAL A 284 -2.29 -23.53 4.08
CA VAL A 284 -2.38 -24.93 4.54
C VAL A 284 -1.25 -25.79 3.97
N LEU A 285 -0.90 -25.62 2.70
CA LEU A 285 0.19 -26.37 2.06
C LEU A 285 1.56 -25.91 2.56
N ALA A 286 1.70 -24.63 2.91
CA ALA A 286 2.90 -24.08 3.55
C ALA A 286 2.92 -24.27 5.07
N TRP A 287 1.96 -25.01 5.65
CA TRP A 287 1.78 -25.16 7.09
C TRP A 287 2.90 -26.00 7.70
N LYS A 288 4.03 -25.36 7.98
CA LYS A 288 5.09 -25.92 8.84
C LYS A 288 5.36 -25.11 10.10
N LYS A 289 4.72 -23.93 10.25
CA LYS A 289 4.56 -23.04 11.44
C LYS A 289 4.50 -21.58 10.94
N PRO A 290 3.41 -21.15 10.30
CA PRO A 290 3.25 -19.74 9.98
C PRO A 290 3.28 -18.90 11.28
N PRO A 291 4.03 -17.80 11.34
CA PRO A 291 4.02 -16.94 12.51
C PRO A 291 2.62 -16.35 12.69
N LEU A 292 2.13 -16.28 13.94
CA LEU A 292 0.79 -15.75 14.31
C LEU A 292 0.45 -14.43 13.62
N PHE A 293 1.47 -13.60 13.37
CA PHE A 293 1.40 -12.37 12.60
C PHE A 293 0.86 -12.55 11.17
N GLU A 294 1.40 -13.49 10.38
CA GLU A 294 0.98 -13.69 8.99
C GLU A 294 -0.49 -14.14 8.91
N PHE A 295 -0.90 -15.00 9.85
CA PHE A 295 -2.30 -15.39 9.99
C PHE A 295 -3.20 -14.19 10.30
N ALA A 296 -2.81 -13.37 11.28
CA ALA A 296 -3.57 -12.18 11.65
C ALA A 296 -3.71 -11.20 10.47
N VAL A 297 -2.65 -11.02 9.67
CA VAL A 297 -2.70 -10.19 8.45
C VAL A 297 -3.65 -10.80 7.42
N ILE A 298 -3.58 -12.10 7.14
CA ILE A 298 -4.48 -12.77 6.19
C ILE A 298 -5.94 -12.60 6.63
N VAL A 299 -6.26 -12.88 7.89
CA VAL A 299 -7.62 -12.74 8.44
C VAL A 299 -8.09 -11.30 8.36
N LEU A 300 -7.26 -10.34 8.75
CA LEU A 300 -7.60 -8.92 8.70
C LEU A 300 -7.97 -8.46 7.28
N PHE A 301 -7.10 -8.72 6.29
CA PHE A 301 -7.34 -8.28 4.92
C PHE A 301 -8.47 -9.07 4.24
N PHE A 302 -8.68 -10.33 4.62
CA PHE A 302 -9.85 -11.09 4.19
C PHE A 302 -11.16 -10.45 4.67
N LEU A 303 -11.26 -10.08 5.96
CA LEU A 303 -12.43 -9.41 6.52
C LEU A 303 -12.66 -8.03 5.86
N LEU A 304 -11.59 -7.28 5.60
CA LEU A 304 -11.67 -6.01 4.87
C LEU A 304 -12.18 -6.19 3.43
N GLY A 305 -11.77 -7.27 2.74
CA GLY A 305 -12.26 -7.64 1.41
C GLY A 305 -13.74 -8.05 1.39
N ILE A 306 -14.22 -8.75 2.42
CA ILE A 306 -15.65 -9.04 2.59
C ILE A 306 -16.45 -7.75 2.76
N LYS A 307 -15.92 -6.81 3.55
CA LYS A 307 -16.62 -5.56 3.86
C LYS A 307 -16.80 -4.69 2.62
N SER A 308 -15.79 -4.61 1.76
CA SER A 308 -15.82 -3.71 0.62
C SER A 308 -15.00 -4.25 -0.54
N GLN A 309 -15.59 -4.20 -1.73
CA GLN A 309 -14.89 -4.52 -2.96
C GLN A 309 -13.67 -3.63 -3.19
N ARG A 310 -13.64 -2.40 -2.65
CA ARG A 310 -12.47 -1.50 -2.70
C ARG A 310 -11.19 -2.13 -2.13
N ASN A 311 -11.32 -3.07 -1.21
CA ASN A 311 -10.19 -3.74 -0.56
C ASN A 311 -9.76 -5.03 -1.27
N ILE A 312 -10.46 -5.42 -2.34
CA ILE A 312 -10.12 -6.58 -3.15
C ILE A 312 -9.14 -6.14 -4.25
N PRO A 313 -8.04 -6.90 -4.49
CA PRO A 313 -7.09 -6.63 -5.56
C PRO A 313 -7.79 -6.50 -6.91
#